data_AF-A0A7Y0WAC0-F1
#
_entry.id   AF-A0A7Y0WAC0-F1
#
_cell.length_a   1.000
_cell.length_b   1.000
_cell.length_c   1.000
_cell.angle_alpha   90.00
_cell.angle_beta   90.00
_cell.angle_gamma   90.00
#
_symmetry.space_group_name_H-M   'P 1'
#
loop_
_entity.id
_entity.type
_entity.pdbx_description
1 polymer ?
#
loop_
_entity_poly.entity_id
_entity_poly.type
_entity_poly.pdbx_seq_one_letter_code
_entity_poly.pdbx_strand_id
1 'polypeptide(L)'
;MDKQLKDLVKKASSFAREKNGGLSNRIRTKLDEIKPALAVLTTERLAPLDIQEFIQRETGMKIGIQSLRRYLKDSFNYPPAGNGKPPTVGQD
;
A
#
# COMPACT_ATOMS: atom_id res chain seq x y z
N MET A 1 32.95 12.11 -2.59
CA MET A 1 31.49 11.89 -2.60
C MET A 1 30.75 12.86 -3.54
N ASP A 2 31.27 12.96 -4.76
CA ASP A 2 30.62 12.59 -6.03
C ASP A 2 29.16 12.99 -6.18
N LYS A 3 28.98 14.22 -6.69
CA LYS A 3 27.70 14.80 -7.11
C LYS A 3 26.88 13.85 -8.00
N GLN A 4 27.54 13.01 -8.80
CA GLN A 4 26.93 11.98 -9.65
C GLN A 4 26.27 10.84 -8.85
N LEU A 5 26.91 10.37 -7.79
CA LEU A 5 26.34 9.34 -6.91
C LEU A 5 25.10 9.87 -6.18
N LYS A 6 25.13 11.12 -5.73
CA LYS A 6 23.96 11.78 -5.10
C LYS A 6 22.77 11.91 -6.07
N ASP A 7 23.03 12.22 -7.33
CA ASP A 7 21.98 12.32 -8.37
C ASP A 7 21.38 10.96 -8.70
N LEU A 8 22.23 9.93 -8.84
CA LEU A 8 21.81 8.56 -9.09
C LEU A 8 20.94 8.01 -7.94
N VAL A 9 21.34 8.25 -6.68
CA VAL A 9 20.55 7.85 -5.50
C VAL A 9 19.18 8.55 -5.47
N LYS A 10 19.09 9.83 -5.84
CA LYS A 10 17.80 10.54 -5.94
C LYS A 10 16.90 9.95 -7.01
N LYS A 11 17.45 9.68 -8.21
CA LYS A 11 16.70 9.05 -9.31
C LYS A 11 16.23 7.64 -8.92
N ALA A 12 17.10 6.83 -8.33
CA ALA A 12 16.75 5.50 -7.84
C ALA A 12 15.67 5.56 -6.75
N SER A 13 15.74 6.51 -5.82
CA SER A 13 14.73 6.69 -4.77
C SER A 13 13.38 7.15 -5.34
N SER A 14 13.40 8.04 -6.34
CA SER A 14 12.19 8.48 -7.04
C SER A 14 11.55 7.33 -7.83
N PHE A 15 12.36 6.58 -8.57
CA PHE A 15 11.92 5.41 -9.32
C PHE A 15 11.38 4.31 -8.39
N ALA A 16 12.05 4.06 -7.26
CA ALA A 16 11.59 3.11 -6.25
C ALA A 16 10.27 3.56 -5.62
N ARG A 17 10.08 4.86 -5.34
CA ARG A 17 8.80 5.39 -4.85
C ARG A 17 7.70 5.26 -5.91
N GLU A 18 8.00 5.53 -7.17
CA GLU A 18 7.05 5.40 -8.28
C GLU A 18 6.61 3.94 -8.46
N LYS A 19 7.57 3.00 -8.54
CA LYS A 19 7.30 1.56 -8.68
C LYS A 19 6.62 0.94 -7.46
N ASN A 20 6.98 1.38 -6.24
CA ASN A 20 6.31 0.96 -5.00
C ASN A 20 5.04 1.78 -4.69
N GLY A 21 4.58 2.62 -5.62
CA GLY A 21 3.30 3.31 -5.49
C GLY A 21 3.21 4.35 -4.38
N GLY A 22 4.34 4.93 -3.98
CA GLY A 22 4.44 5.97 -2.96
C GLY A 22 4.69 5.46 -1.54
N LEU A 23 4.73 4.15 -1.31
CA LEU A 23 5.07 3.58 -0.01
C LEU A 23 6.57 3.70 0.27
N SER A 24 6.92 4.27 1.42
CA SER A 24 8.30 4.24 1.92
C SER A 24 8.72 2.80 2.21
N ASN A 25 9.97 2.46 1.90
CA ASN A 25 10.52 1.11 2.13
C ASN A 25 10.27 0.63 3.57
N ARG A 26 10.48 1.51 4.56
CA ARG A 26 10.23 1.23 5.98
C ARG A 26 8.77 0.84 6.28
N ILE A 27 7.80 1.49 5.65
CA ILE A 27 6.38 1.18 5.83
C ILE A 27 6.07 -0.17 5.20
N ARG A 28 6.59 -0.43 4.00
CA ARG A 28 6.42 -1.70 3.31
C ARG A 28 6.99 -2.87 4.13
N THR A 29 8.23 -2.76 4.61
CA THR A 29 8.85 -3.77 5.47
C THR A 29 7.97 -4.07 6.68
N LYS A 30 7.49 -3.04 7.40
CA LYS A 30 6.60 -3.25 8.55
C LYS A 30 5.30 -3.93 8.19
N LEU A 31 4.68 -3.56 7.07
CA LEU A 31 3.45 -4.20 6.59
C LEU A 31 3.68 -5.64 6.15
N ASP A 32 4.86 -5.96 5.60
CA ASP A 32 5.26 -7.33 5.27
C ASP A 32 5.54 -8.15 6.55
N GLU A 33 6.09 -7.55 7.60
CA GLU A 33 6.29 -8.20 8.91
C GLU A 33 4.95 -8.59 9.57
N ILE A 34 3.94 -7.72 9.51
CA ILE A 34 2.59 -7.99 10.06
C ILE A 34 1.62 -8.59 9.03
N LYS A 35 2.10 -8.96 7.85
CA LYS A 35 1.29 -9.55 6.77
C LYS A 35 0.41 -10.72 7.22
N PRO A 36 0.85 -11.68 8.06
CA PRO A 36 -0.04 -12.73 8.56
C PRO A 36 -1.20 -12.19 9.41
N ALA A 37 -0.98 -11.14 10.19
CA ALA A 37 -2.07 -10.49 10.93
C ALA A 37 -3.04 -9.77 9.98
N LEU A 38 -2.51 -9.06 8.98
CA LEU A 38 -3.35 -8.41 7.96
C LEU A 38 -4.19 -9.42 7.17
N ALA A 39 -3.66 -10.62 6.90
CA ALA A 39 -4.38 -11.70 6.24
C ALA A 39 -5.65 -12.11 7.02
N VAL A 40 -5.55 -12.22 8.34
CA VAL A 40 -6.68 -12.50 9.24
C VAL A 40 -7.72 -11.37 9.12
N LEU A 41 -7.29 -10.12 9.25
CA LEU A 41 -8.20 -8.97 9.18
C LEU A 41 -8.91 -8.84 7.82
N THR A 42 -8.21 -9.15 6.73
CA THR A 42 -8.80 -9.16 5.38
C THR A 42 -9.74 -10.33 5.15
N THR A 43 -9.48 -11.48 5.77
CA THR A 43 -10.38 -12.66 5.73
C THR A 43 -11.70 -12.33 6.43
N GLU A 44 -11.64 -11.65 7.56
CA GLU A 44 -12.80 -11.16 8.31
C GLU A 44 -13.50 -9.95 7.64
N ARG A 45 -13.03 -9.53 6.45
CA ARG A 45 -13.57 -8.41 5.67
C ARG A 45 -13.67 -7.09 6.44
N LEU A 46 -12.72 -6.80 7.32
CA LEU A 46 -12.67 -5.53 8.04
C LEU A 46 -12.46 -4.34 7.09
N ALA A 47 -13.03 -3.18 7.42
CA ALA A 47 -12.84 -2.02 6.57
C ALA A 47 -11.36 -1.57 6.61
N PRO A 48 -10.83 -1.00 5.52
CA PRO A 48 -9.46 -0.48 5.51
C PRO A 48 -9.15 0.54 6.62
N LEU A 49 -10.17 1.24 7.14
CA LEU A 49 -10.04 2.16 8.27
C LEU A 49 -9.81 1.40 9.60
N ASP A 50 -10.53 0.31 9.84
CA ASP A 50 -10.34 -0.52 11.03
C ASP A 50 -8.96 -1.20 11.03
N ILE A 51 -8.54 -1.67 9.85
CA ILE A 51 -7.19 -2.22 9.65
C ILE A 51 -6.13 -1.13 9.91
N GLN A 52 -6.35 0.10 9.46
CA GLN A 52 -5.45 1.22 9.74
C GLN A 52 -5.35 1.50 11.23
N GLU A 53 -6.48 1.52 11.93
CA GLU A 53 -6.55 1.74 13.36
C GLU A 53 -5.81 0.62 14.12
N PHE A 54 -6.02 -0.64 13.75
CA PHE A 54 -5.32 -1.79 14.32
C PHE A 54 -3.80 -1.64 14.16
N ILE A 55 -3.32 -1.33 12.95
CA ILE A 55 -1.90 -1.11 12.68
C ILE A 55 -1.35 0.02 13.57
N GLN A 56 -2.08 1.13 13.68
CA GLN A 56 -1.65 2.27 14.48
C GLN A 56 -1.59 1.93 15.98
N ARG A 57 -2.57 1.19 16.51
CA ARG A 57 -2.62 0.77 17.92
C ARG A 57 -1.51 -0.22 18.25
N GLU A 58 -1.33 -1.26 17.45
CA GLU A 58 -0.41 -2.36 17.76
C GLU A 58 1.05 -2.02 17.43
N THR A 59 1.30 -1.26 16.36
CA THR A 59 2.67 -1.00 15.89
C THR A 59 3.15 0.44 16.12
N GLY A 60 2.25 1.32 16.58
CA GLY A 60 2.50 2.77 16.68
C GLY A 60 2.71 3.46 15.32
N MET A 61 2.58 2.73 14.21
CA MET A 61 2.87 3.25 12.87
C MET A 61 1.68 4.04 12.31
N LYS A 62 1.91 5.30 11.97
CA LYS A 62 0.97 6.10 11.19
C LYS A 62 1.18 5.83 9.71
N ILE A 63 0.21 5.17 9.08
CA ILE A 63 0.13 4.99 7.63
C ILE A 63 -1.07 5.75 7.09
N GLY A 64 -0.93 6.39 5.93
CA GLY A 64 -2.06 7.02 5.25
C GLY A 64 -3.01 5.97 4.66
N ILE A 65 -4.32 6.22 4.75
CA ILE A 65 -5.36 5.29 4.29
C ILE A 65 -5.18 4.90 2.80
N GLN A 66 -4.73 5.81 1.94
CA GLN A 66 -4.49 5.52 0.53
C GLN A 66 -3.34 4.52 0.33
N SER A 67 -2.25 4.71 1.08
CA SER A 67 -1.08 3.82 1.04
C SER A 67 -1.41 2.44 1.58
N LEU A 68 -2.20 2.37 2.66
CA LEU A 68 -2.71 1.11 3.20
C LEU A 68 -3.62 0.40 2.18
N ARG A 69 -4.62 1.09 1.62
CA ARG A 69 -5.50 0.52 0.59
C ARG A 69 -4.71 -0.01 -0.60
N ARG A 70 -3.67 0.70 -1.03
CA ARG A 70 -2.81 0.25 -2.12
C ARG A 70 -2.03 -1.02 -1.76
N TYR A 71 -1.45 -1.08 -0.56
CA TYR A 71 -0.77 -2.28 -0.07
C TYR A 71 -1.74 -3.46 0.03
N LEU A 72 -2.93 -3.25 0.59
CA LEU A 72 -3.97 -4.27 0.71
C LEU A 72 -4.43 -4.76 -0.66
N LYS A 73 -4.55 -3.87 -1.65
CA LYS A 73 -4.85 -4.23 -3.04
C LYS A 73 -3.72 -5.04 -3.69
N ASP A 74 -2.47 -4.64 -3.51
CA ASP A 74 -1.30 -5.29 -4.10
C ASP A 74 -1.03 -6.67 -3.48
N SER A 75 -1.15 -6.78 -2.16
CA SER A 75 -0.79 -8.00 -1.41
C SER A 75 -1.93 -8.98 -1.22
N PHE A 76 -3.18 -8.50 -1.12
CA PHE A 76 -4.36 -9.32 -0.78
C PHE A 76 -5.52 -9.14 -1.76
N ASN A 77 -5.38 -8.32 -2.80
CA ASN A 77 -6.48 -7.91 -3.68
C ASN A 77 -7.68 -7.36 -2.89
N TYR A 78 -7.41 -6.55 -1.86
CA TYR A 78 -8.41 -6.07 -0.88
C TYR A 78 -8.61 -4.54 -0.88
N PRO A 79 -9.85 -4.03 -0.75
CA PRO A 79 -11.11 -4.79 -0.82
C PRO A 79 -11.26 -5.45 -2.19
N PRO A 80 -11.84 -6.67 -2.27
CA PRO A 80 -12.06 -7.34 -3.55
C PRO A 80 -12.83 -6.36 -4.42
N ALA A 81 -12.36 -6.17 -5.66
CA ALA A 81 -13.04 -5.31 -6.61
C ALA A 81 -14.51 -5.76 -6.64
N GLY A 82 -15.37 -4.96 -6.00
CA GLY A 82 -16.80 -5.10 -6.16
C GLY A 82 -17.06 -5.07 -7.66
N ASN A 83 -18.00 -5.88 -8.10
CA ASN A 83 -18.43 -6.06 -9.49
C ASN A 83 -19.05 -4.75 -10.05
N GLY A 84 -18.34 -3.63 -9.96
CA GLY A 84 -18.66 -2.34 -10.51
C GLY A 84 -18.15 -2.33 -11.93
N LYS A 85 -18.99 -2.88 -12.82
CA LYS A 85 -19.06 -2.65 -14.26
C LYS A 85 -18.17 -1.47 -14.70
N PRO A 86 -17.13 -1.66 -15.55
CA PRO A 86 -16.53 -0.53 -16.24
C PRO A 86 -17.66 0.20 -16.98
N PRO A 87 -17.70 1.55 -17.02
CA PRO A 87 -18.71 2.24 -17.79
C PRO A 87 -18.69 1.65 -19.19
N THR A 88 -19.82 1.09 -19.59
CA THR A 88 -20.02 0.58 -20.95
C THR A 88 -19.77 1.76 -21.87
N VAL A 89 -18.62 1.74 -22.54
CA VAL A 89 -18.34 2.61 -23.68
C VAL A 89 -19.25 2.11 -24.79
N GLY A 90 -20.47 2.60 -24.79
CA GLY A 90 -21.48 2.38 -25.83
C GLY A 90 -21.93 3.76 -26.28
N GLN A 91 -21.14 4.36 -27.15
CA GLN A 91 -21.52 5.52 -27.93
C GLN A 91 -21.62 5.00 -29.37
N ASP A 92 -22.84 4.70 -29.79
CA ASP A 92 -23.27 4.72 -31.19
C ASP A 92 -24.10 5.99 -31.37
#